data_AF-A0A1Y6KEU2-F1
#
_entry.id   AF-A0A1Y6KEU2-F1
#
_cell.length_a   1.000
_cell.length_b   1.000
_cell.length_c   1.000
_cell.angle_alpha   90.00
_cell.angle_beta   90.00
_cell.angle_gamma   90.00
#
_symmetry.space_group_name_H-M   'P 1'
#
loop_
_entity.id
_entity.type
_entity.pdbx_description
1 polymer ?
#
loop_
_entity_poly.entity_id
_entity_poly.type
_entity_poly.pdbx_seq_one_letter_code
_entity_poly.pdbx_strand_id
1 'polypeptide(L)'
;MPGGAVIPSLTMITADSLPDDVATLKALVLAGQAAQLAAESKARNLEAEVRARTLLIEQMKFTIARLKHEQYGPWPEHLPRERIVYPAPAHCPCCGGDRLRKISEGLTETLELVPRRGARAGAVRRARGRSDEMAPTAD
;
A
#
# COMPACT_ATOMS: atom_id res chain seq x y z
N MET A 1 14.92 0.05 8.97
CA MET A 1 15.58 1.33 8.64
C MET A 1 15.51 1.52 7.13
N PRO A 2 14.75 2.48 6.58
CA PRO A 2 14.84 2.79 5.17
C PRO A 2 16.15 3.57 4.94
N GLY A 3 17.05 3.02 4.12
CA GLY A 3 18.31 3.67 3.74
C GLY A 3 18.01 4.96 2.98
N GLY A 4 18.43 6.09 3.52
CA GLY A 4 18.31 7.40 2.86
C GLY A 4 19.08 7.39 1.56
N ALA A 5 18.39 7.56 0.44
CA ALA A 5 18.99 7.81 -0.85
C ALA A 5 19.69 9.17 -0.78
N VAL A 6 21.02 9.16 -0.68
CA VAL A 6 21.83 10.37 -0.76
C VAL A 6 21.75 10.86 -2.20
N ILE A 7 21.03 11.96 -2.42
CA ILE A 7 21.02 12.64 -3.72
C ILE A 7 22.42 13.26 -3.87
N PRO A 8 23.21 12.87 -4.88
CA PRO A 8 24.50 13.52 -5.11
C PRO A 8 24.24 14.99 -5.45
N SER A 9 24.84 15.88 -4.66
CA SER A 9 24.75 17.33 -4.86
C SER A 9 25.37 17.68 -6.21
N LEU A 10 24.55 18.07 -7.18
CA LEU A 10 25.00 18.56 -8.47
C LEU A 10 25.73 19.89 -8.24
N THR A 11 27.05 19.86 -8.30
CA THR A 11 27.85 21.09 -8.34
C THR A 11 27.58 21.77 -9.68
N MET A 12 26.80 22.84 -9.65
CA MET A 12 26.51 23.66 -10.82
C MET A 12 27.79 24.38 -11.23
N ILE A 13 28.29 24.11 -12.44
CA ILE A 13 29.41 24.86 -13.01
C ILE A 13 28.90 26.26 -13.36
N THR A 14 29.53 27.30 -12.81
CA THR A 14 29.21 28.72 -13.10
C THR A 14 30.18 29.29 -14.15
N ALA A 15 29.77 30.35 -14.84
CA ALA A 15 30.52 30.91 -15.97
C ALA A 15 31.94 31.38 -15.60
N ASP A 16 32.15 31.89 -14.38
CA ASP A 16 33.45 32.36 -13.90
C ASP A 16 34.48 31.23 -13.65
N SER A 17 34.05 29.96 -13.73
CA SER A 17 34.89 28.78 -13.49
C SER A 17 35.27 28.04 -14.79
N LEU A 18 34.93 28.60 -15.96
CA LEU A 18 35.20 27.97 -17.26
C LEU A 18 36.60 28.31 -17.78
N PRO A 19 37.31 27.36 -18.41
CA PRO A 19 38.56 27.64 -19.12
C PRO A 19 38.35 28.59 -20.32
N ASP A 20 39.27 29.52 -20.53
CA ASP A 20 39.21 30.51 -21.63
C ASP A 20 39.61 29.94 -23.00
N ASP A 21 40.16 28.73 -23.06
CA ASP A 21 40.63 28.14 -24.30
C ASP A 21 39.52 27.36 -25.03
N VAL A 22 39.35 27.69 -26.32
CA VAL A 22 38.29 27.14 -27.17
C VAL A 22 38.42 25.62 -27.35
N ALA A 23 39.63 25.07 -27.26
CA ALA A 23 39.87 23.65 -27.38
C ALA A 23 39.28 22.88 -26.17
N THR A 24 39.53 23.35 -24.95
CA THR A 24 39.00 22.76 -23.72
C THR A 24 37.50 22.94 -23.62
N LEU A 25 36.95 24.09 -24.01
CA LEU A 25 35.50 24.29 -24.05
C LEU A 25 34.81 23.32 -25.02
N LYS A 26 35.37 23.09 -26.21
CA LYS A 26 34.85 22.09 -27.16
C LYS A 26 34.89 20.68 -26.57
N ALA A 27 35.98 20.33 -25.89
CA ALA A 27 36.10 19.04 -25.23
C ALA A 27 35.05 18.86 -24.12
N LEU A 28 34.82 19.90 -23.30
CA LEU A 28 33.78 19.89 -22.26
C LEU A 28 32.37 19.75 -22.82
N VAL A 29 32.06 20.44 -23.93
CA VAL A 29 30.74 20.33 -24.59
C VAL A 29 30.52 18.92 -25.11
N LEU A 30 31.51 18.33 -25.78
CA LEU A 30 31.41 16.95 -26.28
C LEU A 30 31.27 15.95 -25.13
N ALA A 31 32.03 16.13 -24.04
CA ALA A 31 31.91 15.30 -22.84
C ALA A 31 30.53 15.45 -22.18
N GLY A 32 30.00 16.68 -22.10
CA GLY A 32 28.67 16.96 -21.57
C GLY A 32 27.56 16.32 -22.41
N GLN A 33 27.64 16.42 -23.74
CA GLN A 33 26.68 15.77 -24.65
C GLN A 33 26.73 14.24 -24.53
N ALA A 34 27.93 13.66 -24.44
CA ALA A 34 28.09 12.22 -24.24
C ALA A 34 27.49 11.77 -22.90
N ALA A 35 27.72 12.53 -21.83
CA ALA A 35 27.14 12.27 -20.51
C ALA A 35 25.61 12.39 -20.53
N GLN A 36 25.06 13.39 -21.23
CA GLN A 36 23.63 13.59 -21.37
C GLN A 36 22.97 12.43 -22.15
N LEU A 37 23.51 12.04 -23.30
CA LEU A 37 23.01 10.89 -24.06
C LEU A 37 23.08 9.59 -23.25
N ALA A 38 24.16 9.39 -22.50
CA ALA A 38 24.28 8.24 -21.60
C ALA A 38 23.22 8.28 -20.48
N ALA A 39 22.97 9.44 -19.87
CA ALA A 39 21.95 9.60 -18.85
C ALA A 39 20.53 9.38 -19.41
N GLU A 40 20.22 9.92 -20.59
CA GLU A 40 18.93 9.72 -21.27
C GLU A 40 18.70 8.26 -21.63
N SER A 41 19.71 7.55 -22.12
CA SER A 41 19.59 6.11 -22.41
C SER A 41 19.28 5.29 -21.15
N LYS A 42 19.95 5.61 -20.03
CA LYS A 42 19.69 4.99 -18.73
C LYS A 42 18.27 5.30 -18.24
N ALA A 43 17.83 6.55 -18.35
CA ALA A 43 16.49 6.95 -17.95
C ALA A 43 15.42 6.21 -18.76
N ARG A 44 15.56 6.12 -20.08
CA ARG A 44 14.63 5.37 -20.95
C ARG A 44 14.56 3.89 -20.58
N ASN A 45 15.70 3.26 -20.26
CA ASN A 45 15.73 1.86 -19.84
C ASN A 45 15.01 1.65 -18.50
N LEU A 46 15.30 2.50 -17.51
CA LEU A 46 14.64 2.43 -16.20
C LEU A 46 13.14 2.67 -16.31
N GLU A 47 12.71 3.65 -17.11
CA GLU A 47 11.29 3.88 -17.37
C GLU A 47 10.64 2.67 -18.07
N ALA A 48 11.32 2.03 -19.02
CA ALA A 48 10.83 0.83 -19.67
C ALA A 48 10.67 -0.33 -18.66
N GLU A 49 11.62 -0.52 -17.75
CA GLU A 49 11.50 -1.50 -16.67
C GLU A 49 10.35 -1.20 -15.71
N VAL A 50 10.19 0.08 -15.31
CA VAL A 50 9.09 0.49 -14.45
C VAL A 50 7.75 0.23 -15.13
N ARG A 51 7.61 0.60 -16.41
CA ARG A 51 6.41 0.30 -17.21
C ARG A 51 6.13 -1.20 -17.31
N ALA A 52 7.17 -2.02 -17.52
CA ALA A 52 7.01 -3.47 -17.55
C ALA A 52 6.54 -4.03 -16.19
N ARG A 53 7.11 -3.53 -15.09
CA ARG A 53 6.70 -3.93 -13.73
C ARG A 53 5.28 -3.50 -13.40
N THR A 54 4.85 -2.29 -13.81
CA THR A 54 3.47 -1.84 -13.57
C THR A 54 2.46 -2.70 -14.30
N LEU A 55 2.72 -3.03 -15.58
CA LEU A 55 1.85 -3.93 -16.35
C LEU A 55 1.78 -5.33 -15.72
N LEU A 56 2.90 -5.86 -15.25
CA LEU A 56 2.92 -7.15 -14.56
C LEU A 56 2.10 -7.11 -13.26
N ILE A 57 2.22 -6.04 -12.47
CA ILE A 57 1.40 -5.87 -11.25
C ILE A 57 -0.08 -5.85 -11.60
N GLU A 58 -0.48 -5.14 -12.66
CA GLU A 58 -1.86 -5.09 -13.12
C GLU A 58 -2.36 -6.46 -13.58
N GLN A 59 -1.56 -7.19 -14.36
CA GLN A 59 -1.87 -8.55 -14.79
C GLN A 59 -2.01 -9.51 -13.59
N MET A 60 -1.10 -9.43 -12.62
CA MET A 60 -1.15 -10.24 -11.41
C MET A 60 -2.38 -9.90 -10.57
N LYS A 61 -2.73 -8.61 -10.41
CA LYS A 61 -3.96 -8.19 -9.74
C LYS A 61 -5.21 -8.74 -10.42
N PHE A 62 -5.27 -8.69 -11.74
CA PHE A 62 -6.37 -9.28 -12.50
C PHE A 62 -6.45 -10.80 -12.30
N THR A 63 -5.31 -11.49 -12.35
CA THR A 63 -5.24 -12.95 -12.13
C THR A 63 -5.70 -13.31 -10.72
N ILE A 64 -5.26 -12.58 -9.70
CA ILE A 64 -5.70 -12.76 -8.31
C ILE A 64 -7.20 -12.52 -8.20
N ALA A 65 -7.74 -11.47 -8.82
CA ALA A 65 -9.17 -11.19 -8.81
C ALA A 65 -9.97 -12.33 -9.47
N ARG A 66 -9.51 -12.83 -10.62
CA ARG A 66 -10.11 -13.98 -11.31
C ARG A 66 -10.10 -15.23 -10.44
N LEU A 67 -8.94 -15.61 -9.90
CA LEU A 67 -8.79 -16.78 -9.04
C LEU A 67 -9.64 -16.66 -7.77
N LYS A 68 -9.73 -15.47 -7.17
CA LYS A 68 -10.64 -15.22 -6.03
C LYS A 68 -12.10 -15.38 -6.43
N HIS A 69 -12.49 -14.89 -7.60
CA HIS A 69 -13.85 -15.07 -8.09
C HIS A 69 -14.17 -16.55 -8.37
N GLU A 70 -13.24 -17.31 -8.96
CA GLU A 70 -13.38 -18.75 -9.18
C GLU A 70 -13.44 -19.54 -7.86
N GLN A 71 -12.65 -19.14 -6.85
CA GLN A 71 -12.59 -19.82 -5.56
C GLN A 71 -13.80 -19.53 -4.66
N TYR A 72 -14.31 -18.30 -4.65
CA TYR A 72 -15.34 -17.84 -3.71
C TYR A 72 -16.68 -17.50 -4.36
N GLY A 73 -16.74 -17.38 -5.69
CA GLY A 73 -17.90 -16.87 -6.41
C GLY A 73 -18.23 -15.41 -6.07
N PRO A 74 -19.30 -14.84 -6.64
CA PRO A 74 -19.97 -13.71 -6.00
C PRO A 74 -20.54 -14.22 -4.67
N TRP A 75 -20.29 -13.51 -3.57
CA TRP A 75 -20.84 -13.86 -2.26
C TRP A 75 -22.33 -14.10 -2.39
N PRO A 76 -22.82 -15.34 -2.24
CA PRO A 76 -24.22 -15.57 -2.49
C PRO A 76 -25.02 -14.91 -1.37
N GLU A 77 -25.98 -14.06 -1.74
CA GLU A 77 -26.76 -13.24 -0.80
C GLU A 77 -27.58 -14.08 0.19
N HIS A 78 -27.86 -15.33 -0.19
CA HIS A 78 -28.58 -16.32 0.59
C HIS A 78 -27.74 -17.05 1.65
N LEU A 79 -26.43 -16.77 1.77
CA LEU A 79 -25.62 -17.34 2.84
C LEU A 79 -25.97 -16.70 4.19
N PRO A 80 -26.08 -17.51 5.26
CA PRO A 80 -26.27 -16.98 6.60
C PRO A 80 -25.10 -16.06 6.98
N ARG A 81 -25.41 -14.81 7.34
CA ARG A 81 -24.43 -13.80 7.78
C ARG A 81 -24.40 -13.73 9.29
N GLU A 82 -23.29 -14.11 9.90
CA GLU A 82 -23.09 -13.99 11.35
C GLU A 82 -22.48 -12.63 11.68
N ARG A 83 -23.12 -11.86 12.57
CA ARG A 83 -22.56 -10.60 13.07
C ARG A 83 -21.79 -10.89 14.35
N ILE A 84 -20.46 -10.77 14.31
CA ILE A 84 -19.63 -10.88 15.50
C ILE A 84 -19.28 -9.47 15.97
N VAL A 85 -19.75 -9.12 17.17
CA VAL A 85 -19.41 -7.86 17.82
C VAL A 85 -18.27 -8.10 18.80
N TYR A 86 -17.14 -7.44 18.59
CA TYR A 86 -16.06 -7.46 19.56
C TYR A 86 -16.26 -6.32 20.56
N PRO A 87 -16.44 -6.61 21.86
CA PRO A 87 -16.55 -5.56 22.84
C PRO A 87 -15.24 -4.76 22.87
N ALA A 88 -15.34 -3.43 22.97
CA ALA A 88 -14.16 -2.63 23.23
C ALA A 88 -13.55 -3.04 24.60
N PRO A 89 -12.26 -2.77 24.86
CA PRO A 89 -11.65 -3.03 26.16
C PRO A 89 -12.16 -2.04 27.22
N ALA A 90 -12.38 -2.49 28.45
CA ALA A 90 -12.92 -1.63 29.54
C ALA A 90 -11.93 -0.52 29.95
N HIS A 91 -10.63 -0.77 29.78
CA HIS A 91 -9.53 0.11 30.14
C HIS A 91 -8.58 0.26 28.94
N CYS A 92 -7.86 1.37 28.82
CA CYS A 92 -6.82 1.44 27.78
C CYS A 92 -5.75 0.37 28.02
N PRO A 93 -5.45 -0.51 27.05
CA PRO A 93 -4.33 -1.45 27.17
C PRO A 93 -2.97 -0.74 27.28
N CYS A 94 -2.92 0.56 26.99
CA CYS A 94 -1.73 1.41 27.05
C CYS A 94 -1.44 1.98 28.44
N CYS A 95 -2.47 2.35 29.20
CA CYS A 95 -2.32 3.16 30.42
C CYS A 95 -3.32 2.83 31.53
N GLY A 96 -4.22 1.87 31.32
CA GLY A 96 -5.23 1.48 32.31
C GLY A 96 -6.36 2.50 32.55
N GLY A 97 -6.38 3.62 31.83
CA GLY A 97 -7.40 4.65 32.03
C GLY A 97 -8.80 4.23 31.56
N ASP A 98 -9.81 4.64 32.32
CA ASP A 98 -11.25 4.39 32.05
C ASP A 98 -11.87 5.39 31.09
N ARG A 99 -11.22 6.54 30.88
CA ARG A 99 -11.69 7.62 29.99
C ARG A 99 -11.30 7.34 28.54
N LEU A 100 -11.93 6.34 27.93
CA LEU A 100 -11.80 6.01 26.52
C LEU A 100 -12.71 6.93 25.67
N ARG A 101 -12.19 7.45 24.56
CA ARG A 101 -13.00 8.16 23.55
C ARG A 101 -13.35 7.23 22.38
N LYS A 102 -14.54 7.41 21.80
CA LYS A 102 -15.02 6.65 20.63
C LYS A 102 -14.16 6.96 19.41
N ILE A 103 -13.51 5.94 18.87
CA ILE A 103 -12.90 5.96 17.53
C ILE A 103 -13.94 5.35 16.56
N SER A 104 -13.91 5.75 15.29
CA SER A 104 -14.81 5.23 14.26
C SER A 104 -14.86 3.70 14.23
N GLU A 105 -16.03 3.17 13.93
CA GLU A 105 -16.25 1.73 13.84
C GLU A 105 -15.57 1.17 12.59
N GLY A 106 -14.70 0.17 12.77
CA GLY A 106 -14.11 -0.60 11.68
C GLY A 106 -14.98 -1.80 11.33
N LEU A 107 -15.51 -1.84 10.10
CA LEU A 107 -16.20 -3.00 9.53
C LEU A 107 -15.18 -3.90 8.82
N THR A 108 -15.15 -5.19 9.16
CA THR A 108 -14.36 -6.19 8.42
C THR A 108 -15.26 -7.35 8.04
N GLU A 109 -15.33 -7.67 6.75
CA GLU A 109 -16.06 -8.82 6.22
C GLU A 109 -15.08 -9.97 5.97
N THR A 110 -15.32 -11.12 6.60
CA THR A 110 -14.48 -12.32 6.45
C THR A 110 -15.31 -13.52 6.00
N LEU A 111 -14.94 -14.15 4.88
CA LEU A 111 -15.50 -15.43 4.40
C LEU A 111 -14.71 -16.56 5.05
N GLU A 112 -15.35 -17.37 5.87
CA GLU A 112 -14.73 -18.62 6.33
C GLU A 112 -15.17 -19.75 5.39
N LEU A 113 -14.27 -20.14 4.47
CA LEU A 113 -14.49 -21.24 3.54
C LEU A 113 -13.95 -22.54 4.17
N VAL A 114 -14.83 -23.39 4.72
CA VAL A 114 -14.45 -24.72 5.24
C VAL A 114 -14.33 -25.69 4.06
N PRO A 115 -13.16 -26.28 3.78
CA PRO A 115 -13.02 -27.16 2.63
C PRO A 115 -13.60 -28.55 2.91
N ARG A 116 -14.51 -28.95 2.01
CA ARG A 116 -15.01 -30.31 1.73
C ARG A 116 -16.01 -30.92 2.72
N ARG A 117 -17.19 -31.22 2.15
CA ARG A 117 -18.41 -31.84 2.71
C ARG A 117 -19.36 -30.82 3.37
N GLY A 118 -20.18 -30.17 2.53
CA GLY A 118 -21.38 -29.46 2.99
C GLY A 118 -21.15 -28.21 3.84
N ALA A 119 -20.06 -27.49 3.60
CA ALA A 119 -19.74 -26.29 4.35
C ALA A 119 -20.70 -25.14 4.04
N ARG A 120 -21.40 -24.66 5.07
CA ARG A 120 -22.07 -23.37 5.04
C ARG A 120 -20.99 -22.30 4.96
N ALA A 121 -20.89 -21.63 3.84
CA ALA A 121 -20.14 -20.40 3.76
C ALA A 121 -20.89 -19.34 4.58
N GLY A 122 -20.21 -18.71 5.53
CA GLY A 122 -20.77 -17.62 6.34
C GLY A 122 -19.97 -16.37 6.08
N ALA A 123 -20.64 -15.29 5.65
CA ALA A 123 -20.00 -13.98 5.67
C ALA A 123 -20.10 -13.45 7.10
N VAL A 124 -18.96 -13.43 7.81
CA VAL A 124 -18.90 -12.86 9.15
C VAL A 124 -18.78 -11.34 8.98
N ARG A 125 -19.82 -10.61 9.38
CA ARG A 125 -19.76 -9.15 9.51
C ARG A 125 -19.22 -8.82 10.89
N ARG A 126 -17.92 -8.52 10.98
CA ARG A 126 -17.30 -8.12 12.24
C ARG A 126 -17.46 -6.61 12.41
N ALA A 127 -18.28 -6.23 13.37
CA ALA A 127 -18.57 -4.85 13.74
C ALA A 127 -17.91 -4.62 15.11
N ARG A 128 -16.86 -3.80 15.20
CA ARG A 128 -16.33 -3.39 16.51
C ARG A 128 -17.14 -2.21 17.05
N GLY A 129 -18.39 -2.48 17.42
CA GLY A 129 -19.27 -1.53 18.11
C GLY A 129 -19.33 -1.85 19.60
N ARG A 130 -19.03 -0.89 20.48
CA ARG A 130 -19.48 -0.97 21.87
C ARG A 130 -20.83 -0.26 21.96
N SER A 131 -21.87 -1.03 22.29
CA SER A 131 -23.23 -0.55 22.51
C SER A 131 -23.32 0.39 23.71
N ASP A 132 -24.12 1.45 23.57
CA ASP A 132 -24.54 2.35 24.65
C ASP A 132 -25.62 1.72 25.58
N GLU A 133 -25.70 0.40 25.68
CA GLU A 133 -26.65 -0.27 26.59
C GLU A 133 -25.95 -0.77 27.85
N MET A 134 -25.83 0.14 28.82
CA MET A 134 -25.68 -0.21 30.22
C MET A 134 -27.05 -0.73 30.72
N ALA A 135 -27.18 -2.03 30.95
CA ALA A 135 -28.33 -2.57 31.67
C ALA A 135 -28.33 -1.99 33.11
N PRO A 136 -29.49 -1.61 33.67
CA PRO A 136 -29.56 -1.15 35.05
C PRO A 136 -29.18 -2.30 35.99
N THR A 137 -28.17 -2.08 36.83
CA THR A 137 -27.87 -2.95 37.98
C THR A 137 -29.03 -2.83 38.96
N ALA A 138 -29.78 -3.91 39.13
CA ALA A 138 -30.69 -4.08 40.26
C ALA A 138 -29.88 -4.52 41.50
N ASP A 139 -30.27 -3.93 42.63
CA ASP A 139 -29.85 -4.10 44.04
C ASP A 139 -28.49 -3.52 44.49
#